data_AF-A4D8J7-F1
#
_entry.id   AF-A4D8J7-F1
#
_cell.length_a   1.000
_cell.length_b   1.000
_cell.length_c   1.000
_cell.angle_alpha   90.00
_cell.angle_beta   90.00
_cell.angle_gamma   90.00
#
_symmetry.space_group_name_H-M   'P 1'
#
loop_
_entity.id
_entity.type
_entity.pdbx_description
1 polymer ?
#
loop_
_entity_poly.entity_id
_entity_poly.type
_entity_poly.pdbx_seq_one_letter_code
_entity_poly.pdbx_strand_id
1 'polypeptide(L)'
;DGISFIQVAEAFLQETTDVMQRIRELSVQSSNGIYSAEDRLYIQVEVSQLVAEVDRIASHAQFNGMNMLTGRFARETGENTVTASMWFHIGANMDQRVRAYVGTMTAKALGVRDIGDESILTIDTPETANRAIGTIDEAIKKINKQRADLGAYQNRLEMSVVGINVAAEN
;
A
#
# COMPACT_ATOMS: atom_id res chain seq x y z
N ASP A 1 -11.13 -0.42 -18.11
CA ASP A 1 -10.03 0.51 -17.76
C ASP A 1 -10.02 0.93 -16.30
N GLY A 2 -10.99 1.70 -15.81
CA GLY A 2 -11.00 2.12 -14.39
C GLY A 2 -11.07 0.95 -13.41
N ILE A 3 -11.91 -0.06 -13.69
CA ILE A 3 -11.98 -1.30 -12.91
C ILE A 3 -10.64 -2.06 -12.98
N SER A 4 -10.04 -2.17 -14.17
CA SER A 4 -8.75 -2.85 -14.37
C SER A 4 -7.61 -2.18 -13.61
N PHE A 5 -7.55 -0.83 -13.62
CA PHE A 5 -6.61 -0.07 -12.81
C PHE A 5 -6.77 -0.40 -11.32
N ILE A 6 -8.02 -0.41 -10.82
CA ILE A 6 -8.29 -0.71 -9.41
C ILE A 6 -7.88 -2.14 -9.05
N GLN A 7 -8.20 -3.12 -9.90
CA GLN A 7 -7.84 -4.52 -9.69
C GLN A 7 -6.32 -4.73 -9.63
N VAL A 8 -5.58 -4.07 -10.53
CA VAL A 8 -4.11 -4.13 -10.52
C VAL A 8 -3.55 -3.49 -9.25
N ALA A 9 -4.08 -2.34 -8.83
CA ALA A 9 -3.67 -1.71 -7.57
C ALA A 9 -3.93 -2.63 -6.37
N GLU A 10 -5.12 -3.24 -6.31
CA GLU A 10 -5.49 -4.13 -5.22
C GLU A 10 -4.59 -5.37 -5.14
N ALA A 11 -4.21 -5.94 -6.29
CA ALA A 11 -3.28 -7.08 -6.33
C ALA A 11 -1.92 -6.73 -5.70
N PHE A 12 -1.32 -5.60 -6.07
CA PHE A 12 -0.05 -5.16 -5.48
C PHE A 12 -0.18 -4.79 -4.00
N LEU A 13 -1.32 -4.25 -3.58
CA LEU A 13 -1.58 -3.97 -2.16
C LEU A 13 -1.75 -5.25 -1.34
N GLN A 14 -2.33 -6.31 -1.93
CA GLN A 14 -2.38 -7.62 -1.28
C GLN A 14 -0.97 -8.18 -1.10
N GLU A 15 -0.13 -8.16 -2.13
CA GLU A 15 1.27 -8.60 -2.05
C GLU A 15 2.03 -7.81 -0.96
N THR A 16 1.85 -6.50 -0.91
CA THR A 16 2.44 -5.65 0.15
C THR A 16 1.90 -6.05 1.53
N THR A 17 0.61 -6.36 1.66
CA THR A 17 0.01 -6.81 2.92
C THR A 17 0.66 -8.12 3.39
N ASP A 18 0.87 -9.08 2.49
CA ASP A 18 1.45 -10.38 2.82
C ASP A 18 2.90 -10.24 3.31
N VAL A 19 3.69 -9.38 2.65
CA VAL A 19 5.05 -9.04 3.09
C VAL A 19 5.04 -8.39 4.48
N MET A 20 4.11 -7.45 4.72
CA MET A 20 3.99 -6.78 6.03
C MET A 20 3.57 -7.74 7.13
N GLN A 21 2.66 -8.70 6.86
CA GLN A 21 2.30 -9.75 7.81
C GLN A 21 3.51 -10.64 8.12
N ARG A 22 4.35 -10.96 7.13
CA ARG A 22 5.60 -11.70 7.38
C ARG A 22 6.56 -10.93 8.27
N ILE A 23 6.75 -9.62 8.04
CA ILE A 23 7.58 -8.77 8.93
C ILE A 23 7.00 -8.75 10.34
N ARG A 24 5.67 -8.73 10.49
CA ARG A 24 4.98 -8.81 11.78
C ARG A 24 5.29 -10.12 12.51
N GLU A 25 5.23 -11.25 11.82
CA GLU A 25 5.59 -12.56 12.38
C GLU A 25 7.03 -12.57 12.92
N LEU A 26 7.98 -12.08 12.13
CA LEU A 26 9.39 -11.97 12.50
C LEU A 26 9.61 -11.02 13.69
N SER A 27 8.85 -9.93 13.75
CA SER A 27 8.88 -8.99 14.87
C SER A 27 8.36 -9.62 16.16
N VAL A 28 7.27 -10.41 16.07
CA VAL A 28 6.76 -11.21 17.20
C VAL A 28 7.78 -12.25 17.64
N GLN A 29 8.44 -12.94 16.70
CA GLN A 29 9.50 -13.89 17.01
C GLN A 29 10.65 -13.21 17.76
N SER A 30 11.17 -12.10 17.23
CA SER A 30 12.27 -11.35 17.84
C SER A 30 11.90 -10.74 19.21
N SER A 31 10.63 -10.37 19.41
CA SER A 31 10.13 -9.87 20.69
C SER A 31 10.11 -10.93 21.80
N ASN A 32 10.24 -12.23 21.48
CA ASN A 32 10.31 -13.27 22.49
C ASN A 32 11.72 -13.37 23.08
N GLY A 33 11.81 -13.35 24.41
CA GLY A 33 13.09 -13.41 25.14
C GLY A 33 13.87 -14.74 25.04
N ILE A 34 13.39 -15.70 24.26
CA ILE A 34 14.03 -17.01 24.05
C ILE A 34 15.09 -17.00 22.93
N TYR A 35 15.08 -15.99 22.07
CA TYR A 35 16.04 -15.86 20.97
C TYR A 35 17.33 -15.19 21.45
N SER A 36 18.47 -15.66 20.96
CA SER A 36 19.75 -15.01 21.22
C SER A 36 19.89 -13.70 20.43
N ALA A 37 20.91 -12.90 20.74
CA ALA A 37 21.22 -11.72 19.94
C ALA A 37 21.66 -12.06 18.51
N GLU A 38 22.27 -13.23 18.32
CA GLU A 38 22.68 -13.71 16.99
C GLU A 38 21.45 -14.12 16.17
N ASP A 39 20.48 -14.83 16.77
CA ASP A 39 19.23 -15.19 16.09
C ASP A 39 18.48 -13.93 15.62
N ARG A 40 18.39 -12.91 16.47
CA ARG A 40 17.76 -11.64 16.13
C ARG A 40 18.46 -10.93 14.97
N LEU A 41 19.77 -11.11 14.81
CA LEU A 41 20.51 -10.57 13.68
C LEU A 41 20.12 -11.25 12.36
N TYR A 42 19.94 -12.57 12.36
CA TYR A 42 19.44 -13.28 11.18
C TYR A 42 17.99 -12.88 10.83
N ILE A 43 17.14 -12.72 11.83
CA ILE A 43 15.77 -12.23 11.65
C ILE A 43 15.78 -10.79 11.09
N GLN A 44 16.66 -9.92 11.59
CA GLN A 44 16.82 -8.55 11.08
C GLN A 44 17.23 -8.53 9.60
N VAL A 45 18.09 -9.46 9.16
CA VAL A 45 18.47 -9.58 7.75
C VAL A 45 17.25 -9.95 6.91
N GLU A 46 16.42 -10.89 7.35
CA GLU A 46 15.17 -11.26 6.66
C GLU A 46 14.21 -10.06 6.58
N VAL A 47 14.00 -9.34 7.69
CA VAL A 47 13.19 -8.11 7.71
C VAL A 47 13.72 -7.06 6.74
N SER A 48 15.04 -6.91 6.64
CA SER A 48 15.66 -5.95 5.73
C SER A 48 15.37 -6.26 4.26
N GLN A 49 15.37 -7.54 3.89
CA GLN A 49 15.00 -7.97 2.54
C GLN A 49 13.50 -7.76 2.28
N LEU A 50 12.64 -8.07 3.26
CA LEU A 50 11.20 -7.85 3.13
C LEU A 50 10.86 -6.36 3.00
N VAL A 51 11.56 -5.47 3.71
CA VAL A 51 11.37 -4.02 3.55
C VAL A 51 11.83 -3.53 2.17
N ALA A 52 12.93 -4.07 1.65
CA ALA A 52 13.34 -3.80 0.27
C ALA A 52 12.30 -4.31 -0.75
N GLU A 53 11.68 -5.45 -0.46
CA GLU A 53 10.61 -6.01 -1.28
C GLU A 53 9.36 -5.12 -1.31
N VAL A 54 8.98 -4.51 -0.18
CA VAL A 54 7.89 -3.51 -0.13
C VAL A 54 8.18 -2.34 -1.08
N ASP A 55 9.41 -1.80 -1.08
CA ASP A 55 9.79 -0.74 -2.01
C ASP A 55 9.80 -1.21 -3.47
N ARG A 56 10.27 -2.43 -3.72
CA ARG A 56 10.25 -3.04 -5.05
C ARG A 56 8.83 -3.12 -5.58
N ILE A 57 7.88 -3.65 -4.79
CA ILE A 57 6.46 -3.74 -5.14
C ILE A 57 5.90 -2.35 -5.43
N ALA A 58 6.12 -1.38 -4.54
CA ALA A 58 5.63 -0.02 -4.72
C ALA A 58 6.16 0.66 -6.00
N SER A 59 7.41 0.37 -6.38
CA SER A 59 8.05 0.91 -7.59
C SER A 59 7.65 0.19 -8.89
N HIS A 60 7.29 -1.09 -8.82
CA HIS A 60 6.87 -1.89 -9.97
C HIS A 60 5.36 -1.91 -10.20
N ALA A 61 4.57 -1.50 -9.21
CA ALA A 61 3.13 -1.41 -9.32
C ALA A 61 2.73 -0.36 -10.36
N GLN A 62 2.55 -0.80 -11.60
CA GLN A 62 2.32 0.06 -12.75
C GLN A 62 1.07 -0.35 -13.54
N PHE A 63 0.36 0.65 -14.04
CA PHE A 63 -0.73 0.47 -15.00
C PHE A 63 -0.52 1.42 -16.16
N ASN A 64 -0.48 0.90 -17.39
CA ASN A 64 -0.16 1.67 -18.59
C ASN A 64 1.13 2.51 -18.45
N GLY A 65 2.17 1.95 -17.81
CA GLY A 65 3.45 2.61 -17.57
C GLY A 65 3.44 3.70 -16.47
N MET A 66 2.33 3.85 -15.74
CA MET A 66 2.23 4.79 -14.62
C MET A 66 2.33 4.06 -13.29
N ASN A 67 3.29 4.47 -12.45
CA ASN A 67 3.41 3.97 -11.08
C ASN A 67 2.22 4.40 -10.23
N MET A 68 1.59 3.43 -9.58
CA MET A 68 0.31 3.57 -8.90
C MET A 68 0.50 3.85 -7.41
N LEU A 69 1.51 3.23 -6.79
CA LEU A 69 1.72 3.19 -5.34
C LEU A 69 2.76 4.18 -4.81
N THR A 70 3.29 5.06 -5.66
CA THR A 70 4.34 6.02 -5.30
C THR A 70 3.80 7.38 -4.84
N GLY A 71 2.49 7.48 -4.55
CA GLY A 71 1.84 8.73 -4.16
C GLY A 71 1.50 9.67 -5.30
N ARG A 72 1.80 9.28 -6.55
CA ARG A 72 1.54 10.08 -7.75
C ARG A 72 0.09 10.55 -7.85
N PHE A 73 -0.86 9.71 -7.43
CA PHE A 73 -2.30 9.95 -7.49
C PHE A 73 -2.93 10.19 -6.09
N ALA A 74 -2.12 10.53 -5.08
CA ALA A 74 -2.61 10.70 -3.72
C ALA A 74 -3.43 11.99 -3.56
N ARG A 75 -4.08 12.13 -2.40
CA ARG A 75 -4.67 13.42 -1.99
C ARG A 75 -3.55 14.36 -1.54
N GLU A 76 -3.70 15.65 -1.83
CA GLU A 76 -2.82 16.72 -1.37
C GLU A 76 -3.06 16.99 0.12
N THR A 77 -2.58 16.07 0.98
CA THR A 77 -2.67 16.18 2.45
C THR A 77 -1.33 16.56 3.08
N GLY A 78 -0.31 16.88 2.27
CA GLY A 78 1.05 17.23 2.73
C GLY A 78 1.98 16.04 2.96
N GLU A 79 1.45 14.82 3.11
CA GLU A 79 2.25 13.58 3.28
C GLU A 79 2.75 12.98 1.95
N ASN A 80 2.10 13.30 0.83
CA ASN A 80 2.37 12.68 -0.46
C ASN A 80 2.86 13.72 -1.49
N THR A 81 3.78 13.30 -2.35
CA THR A 81 4.18 14.11 -3.52
C THR A 81 3.23 13.82 -4.67
N VAL A 82 2.14 14.58 -4.75
CA VAL A 82 1.13 14.43 -5.81
C VAL A 82 1.71 15.00 -7.10
N THR A 83 1.81 14.16 -8.13
CA THR A 83 2.39 14.54 -9.44
C THR A 83 1.42 14.34 -10.59
N ALA A 84 0.30 13.62 -10.38
CA ALA A 84 -0.74 13.44 -11.38
C ALA A 84 -2.11 13.18 -10.74
N SER A 85 -3.13 13.10 -11.59
CA SER A 85 -4.52 12.86 -11.18
C SER A 85 -5.07 11.70 -11.99
N MET A 86 -5.70 10.72 -11.33
CA MET A 86 -6.37 9.63 -12.02
C MET A 86 -7.87 9.93 -12.13
N TRP A 87 -8.31 10.31 -13.32
CA TRP A 87 -9.72 10.54 -13.64
C TRP A 87 -10.26 9.46 -14.54
N PHE A 88 -11.44 8.94 -14.22
CA PHE A 88 -12.19 8.01 -15.04
C PHE A 88 -13.48 8.68 -15.50
N HIS A 89 -13.70 8.76 -16.82
CA HIS A 89 -15.00 9.13 -17.37
C HIS A 89 -15.93 7.93 -17.31
N ILE A 90 -17.09 8.11 -16.69
CA ILE A 90 -18.04 7.03 -16.38
C ILE A 90 -19.43 7.37 -16.90
N GLY A 91 -19.52 8.17 -17.94
CA GLY A 91 -20.78 8.63 -18.51
C GLY A 91 -20.58 9.29 -19.86
N ALA A 92 -21.67 9.38 -20.62
CA ALA A 92 -21.66 9.87 -21.99
C ALA A 92 -21.59 11.41 -22.09
N ASN A 93 -21.87 12.12 -20.99
CA ASN A 93 -21.92 13.58 -20.96
C ASN A 93 -20.68 14.21 -20.31
N MET A 94 -20.45 15.48 -20.64
CA MET A 94 -19.42 16.31 -20.01
C MET A 94 -19.55 16.28 -18.48
N ASP A 95 -18.41 16.30 -17.79
CA ASP A 95 -18.28 16.27 -16.32
C ASP A 95 -18.75 15.00 -15.58
N GLN A 96 -19.19 13.96 -16.29
CA GLN A 96 -19.48 12.64 -15.68
C GLN A 96 -18.19 11.84 -15.42
N ARG A 97 -17.37 12.31 -14.49
CA ARG A 97 -16.06 11.71 -14.13
C ARG A 97 -15.89 11.47 -12.64
N VAL A 98 -15.11 10.45 -12.31
CA VAL A 98 -14.71 10.10 -10.94
C VAL A 98 -13.19 10.17 -10.84
N ARG A 99 -12.69 10.79 -9.77
CA ARG A 99 -11.27 10.76 -9.43
C ARG A 99 -10.99 9.61 -8.48
N ALA A 100 -10.03 8.76 -8.82
CA ALA A 100 -9.49 7.76 -7.90
C ALA A 100 -8.25 8.33 -7.22
N TYR A 101 -8.07 7.97 -5.95
CA TYR A 101 -6.91 8.35 -5.17
C TYR A 101 -6.17 7.10 -4.70
N VAL A 102 -4.84 7.13 -4.84
CA VAL A 102 -3.95 6.08 -4.35
C VAL A 102 -2.81 6.73 -3.59
N GLY A 103 -2.72 6.44 -2.29
CA GLY A 103 -1.65 6.91 -1.42
C GLY A 103 -0.30 6.28 -1.73
N THR A 104 0.77 6.85 -1.15
CA THR A 104 2.10 6.22 -1.20
C THR A 104 2.12 4.96 -0.32
N MET A 105 2.65 3.86 -0.85
CA MET A 105 2.80 2.57 -0.15
C MET A 105 4.26 2.08 -0.15
N THR A 106 5.21 3.00 -0.27
CA THR A 106 6.64 2.70 -0.09
C THR A 106 6.95 2.40 1.37
N ALA A 107 8.07 1.75 1.65
CA ALA A 107 8.53 1.44 3.00
C ALA A 107 8.59 2.69 3.90
N LYS A 108 8.99 3.83 3.32
CA LYS A 108 9.04 5.13 3.99
C LYS A 108 7.65 5.65 4.38
N ALA A 109 6.66 5.57 3.48
CA ALA A 109 5.30 6.04 3.78
C ALA A 109 4.56 5.12 4.77
N LEU A 110 4.91 3.84 4.75
CA LEU A 110 4.42 2.84 5.69
C LEU A 110 5.13 2.87 7.05
N GLY A 111 6.25 3.60 7.18
CA GLY A 111 6.97 3.78 8.44
C GLY A 111 7.88 2.61 8.83
N VAL A 112 8.13 1.66 7.92
CA VAL A 112 9.08 0.54 8.12
C VAL A 112 10.50 0.89 7.66
N ARG A 113 10.68 2.07 7.07
CA ARG A 113 11.97 2.74 6.88
C ARG A 113 11.88 4.15 7.44
N ASP A 114 12.89 4.57 8.19
CA ASP A 114 12.94 5.89 8.80
C ASP A 114 13.04 6.99 7.72
N ILE A 115 12.44 8.14 8.02
CA ILE A 115 12.34 9.30 7.15
C ILE A 115 13.67 10.06 7.07
N GLY A 116 14.49 9.97 8.13
CA GLY A 116 15.79 10.65 8.26
C GLY A 116 16.97 9.86 7.69
N ASP A 117 17.39 8.82 8.40
CA ASP A 117 18.64 8.09 8.12
C ASP A 117 18.48 6.93 7.11
N GLU A 118 17.28 6.77 6.51
CA GLU A 118 16.91 5.61 5.69
C GLU A 118 17.10 4.24 6.38
N SER A 119 17.29 4.26 7.70
CA SER A 119 17.46 3.06 8.50
C SER A 119 16.18 2.24 8.46
N ILE A 120 16.36 0.93 8.27
CA ILE A 120 15.26 -0.01 8.32
C ILE A 120 14.84 -0.18 9.79
N LEU A 121 13.55 -0.39 10.01
CA LEU A 121 13.00 -0.78 11.31
C LEU A 121 13.89 -1.85 11.98
N THR A 122 14.44 -1.52 13.15
CA THR A 122 15.31 -2.42 13.92
C THR A 122 14.49 -3.29 14.86
N ILE A 123 14.79 -4.59 14.88
CA ILE A 123 14.20 -5.61 15.75
C ILE A 123 15.29 -6.43 16.45
N ASP A 124 16.44 -5.81 16.71
CA ASP A 124 17.63 -6.41 17.32
C ASP A 124 17.49 -6.67 18.84
N THR A 125 16.56 -5.99 19.49
CA THR A 125 16.22 -6.16 20.91
C THR A 125 14.73 -6.47 21.07
N PRO A 126 14.32 -7.17 22.13
CA PRO A 126 12.90 -7.41 22.40
C PRO A 126 12.08 -6.11 22.46
N GLU A 127 12.64 -5.03 23.01
CA GLU A 127 11.99 -3.74 23.14
C GLU A 127 11.83 -3.01 21.79
N THR A 128 12.81 -3.10 20.89
CA THR A 128 12.71 -2.55 19.53
C THR A 128 11.77 -3.38 18.67
N ALA A 129 11.82 -4.70 18.79
CA ALA A 129 10.90 -5.63 18.13
C ALA A 129 9.43 -5.41 18.55
N ASN A 130 9.16 -5.15 19.83
CA ASN A 130 7.80 -4.88 20.30
C ASN A 130 7.27 -3.53 19.77
N ARG A 131 8.12 -2.51 19.67
CA ARG A 131 7.76 -1.23 19.02
C ARG A 131 7.50 -1.41 17.52
N ALA A 132 8.31 -2.23 16.86
CA ALA A 132 8.16 -2.56 15.45
C ALA A 132 6.78 -3.15 15.14
N ILE A 133 6.24 -4.03 15.99
CA ILE A 133 4.87 -4.58 15.83
C ILE A 133 3.83 -3.46 15.73
N GLY A 134 3.88 -2.46 16.61
CA GLY A 134 2.94 -1.33 16.59
C GLY A 134 3.03 -0.51 15.30
N THR A 135 4.25 -0.26 14.81
CA THR A 135 4.46 0.45 13.54
C THR A 135 3.92 -0.36 12.35
N ILE A 136 4.16 -1.67 12.33
CA ILE A 136 3.69 -2.58 11.27
C ILE A 136 2.17 -2.70 11.28
N ASP A 137 1.54 -2.75 12.45
CA ASP A 137 0.07 -2.81 12.56
C ASP A 137 -0.58 -1.54 12.00
N GLU A 138 -0.02 -0.36 12.28
CA GLU A 138 -0.50 0.89 11.68
C GLU A 138 -0.23 0.96 10.16
N ALA A 139 0.88 0.41 9.69
CA ALA A 139 1.15 0.28 8.26
C ALA A 139 0.12 -0.64 7.55
N ILE A 140 -0.17 -1.81 8.12
CA ILE A 140 -1.19 -2.74 7.61
C ILE A 140 -2.56 -2.07 7.59
N LYS A 141 -2.89 -1.30 8.62
CA LYS A 141 -4.14 -0.52 8.69
C LYS A 141 -4.23 0.53 7.59
N LYS A 142 -3.13 1.23 7.27
CA LYS A 142 -3.07 2.16 6.13
C LYS A 142 -3.32 1.43 4.79
N ILE A 143 -2.69 0.27 4.57
CA ILE A 143 -2.89 -0.54 3.37
C ILE A 143 -4.36 -1.01 3.27
N ASN A 144 -4.90 -1.55 4.34
CA ASN A 144 -6.29 -2.02 4.40
C ASN A 144 -7.29 -0.90 4.12
N LYS A 145 -7.03 0.32 4.64
CA LYS A 145 -7.83 1.50 4.32
C LYS A 145 -7.78 1.83 2.83
N GLN A 146 -6.60 1.82 2.22
CA GLN A 146 -6.45 2.06 0.79
C GLN A 146 -7.22 1.01 -0.05
N ARG A 147 -7.17 -0.27 0.35
CA ARG A 147 -7.94 -1.34 -0.32
C ARG A 147 -9.44 -1.15 -0.18
N ALA A 148 -9.92 -0.78 1.01
CA ALA A 148 -11.33 -0.48 1.23
C ALA A 148 -11.80 0.70 0.34
N ASP A 149 -11.01 1.75 0.24
CA ASP A 149 -11.30 2.90 -0.65
C ASP A 149 -11.35 2.46 -2.13
N LEU A 150 -10.42 1.60 -2.56
CA LEU A 150 -10.39 1.04 -3.91
C LEU A 150 -11.59 0.14 -4.21
N GLY A 151 -11.99 -0.73 -3.29
CA GLY A 151 -13.19 -1.55 -3.43
C GLY A 151 -14.47 -0.71 -3.52
N ALA A 152 -14.55 0.39 -2.76
CA ALA A 152 -15.65 1.35 -2.88
C ALA A 152 -15.68 2.02 -4.27
N TYR A 153 -14.50 2.38 -4.82
CA TYR A 153 -14.41 2.88 -6.19
C TYR A 153 -14.85 1.83 -7.21
N GLN A 154 -14.44 0.57 -7.05
CA GLN A 154 -14.86 -0.52 -7.94
C GLN A 154 -16.38 -0.68 -7.96
N ASN A 155 -17.01 -0.82 -6.79
CA ASN A 155 -18.47 -0.97 -6.67
C ASN A 155 -19.21 0.20 -7.33
N ARG A 156 -18.71 1.43 -7.13
CA ARG A 156 -19.28 2.62 -7.76
C ARG A 156 -19.14 2.60 -9.28
N LEU A 157 -17.99 2.17 -9.81
CA LEU A 157 -17.76 2.05 -11.25
C LEU A 157 -18.66 0.98 -11.86
N GLU A 158 -18.77 -0.19 -11.24
CA GLU A 158 -19.65 -1.28 -11.70
C GLU A 158 -21.11 -0.83 -11.74
N MET A 159 -21.59 -0.17 -10.69
CA MET A 159 -22.95 0.39 -10.66
C MET A 159 -23.16 1.47 -11.73
N SER A 160 -22.15 2.31 -11.97
CA SER A 160 -22.22 3.34 -13.02
C SER A 160 -22.29 2.72 -14.41
N VAL A 161 -21.53 1.65 -14.68
CA VAL A 161 -21.57 0.92 -15.95
C VAL A 161 -22.96 0.32 -16.19
N VAL A 162 -23.56 -0.32 -15.17
CA VAL A 162 -24.93 -0.86 -15.27
C VAL A 162 -25.93 0.26 -15.56
N GLY A 163 -25.84 1.39 -14.85
CA GLY A 163 -26.72 2.53 -15.06
C GLY A 163 -26.62 3.15 -16.45
N ILE A 164 -25.41 3.25 -17.01
CA ILE A 164 -25.20 3.73 -18.38
C ILE A 164 -25.80 2.77 -19.39
N ASN A 165 -25.61 1.46 -19.23
CA ASN A 165 -26.16 0.48 -20.16
C ASN A 165 -27.69 0.55 -20.21
N VAL A 166 -28.34 0.66 -19.04
CA VAL A 166 -29.79 0.86 -18.96
C VAL A 166 -30.22 2.17 -19.62
N ALA A 167 -29.49 3.27 -19.37
CA ALA A 167 -29.79 4.57 -19.98
C ALA A 167 -29.50 4.62 -21.51
N ALA A 168 -28.64 3.74 -22.02
CA ALA A 168 -28.36 3.60 -23.44
C ALA A 168 -29.35 2.67 -24.15
N GLU A 169 -30.00 1.76 -23.42
CA GLU A 169 -31.02 0.84 -23.92
C GLU A 169 -32.42 1.48 -23.99
N ASN A 170 -32.66 2.56 -23.24
CA ASN A 170 -33.90 3.36 -23.25
C ASN A 170 -33.75 4.64 -24.09
#